data_AF-A0A942U4V6-F1
#
_entry.id   AF-A0A942U4V6-F1
#
_cell.length_a   1.000
_cell.length_b   1.000
_cell.length_c   1.000
_cell.angle_alpha   90.00
_cell.angle_beta   90.00
_cell.angle_gamma   90.00
#
_symmetry.space_group_name_H-M   'P 1'
#
loop_
_entity.id
_entity.type
_entity.pdbx_description
1 polymer ?
#
loop_
_entity_poly.entity_id
_entity_poly.type
_entity_poly.pdbx_seq_one_letter_code
_entity_poly.pdbx_strand_id
1 'polypeptide(L)'
;MSCSCIYSISCKTNYNRDYNPTEFFFGYPNSKIWLIGVNPAGPVEQSGNHFVGDKLNHFIHGFSLENDKNKYKQTDYFGRFQKVSMKLFNLFGKENGVAHTDLVKCFSPSWTSDSFKDLDSSIALKNIISNCTNHLKSQLDSKDLEFPKIIICHGRPVADVISKLIPNPVLSDGSSIKYTSYIGSYKKGEENYNVIIINTGMIHRLDDYAKSRLGKEIELYMDQIY
;
A
#
# COMPACT_ATOMS: atom_id res chain seq x y z
N MET A 1 1.47 6.77 20.90
CA MET A 1 0.06 6.79 20.43
C MET A 1 -0.26 5.42 19.88
N SER A 2 -1.08 4.64 20.58
CA SER A 2 -1.59 3.34 20.11
C SER A 2 -2.59 3.58 18.97
N CYS A 3 -2.45 2.86 17.84
CA CYS A 3 -3.53 2.76 16.88
C CYS A 3 -4.66 1.97 17.55
N SER A 4 -5.67 2.66 18.07
CA SER A 4 -6.89 2.04 18.58
C SER A 4 -7.73 1.51 17.40
N CYS A 5 -7.27 0.41 16.80
CA CYS A 5 -8.16 -0.58 16.20
C CYS A 5 -9.07 -1.22 17.28
N ILE A 6 -8.72 -1.00 18.56
CA ILE A 6 -9.44 -1.41 19.75
C ILE A 6 -10.40 -0.28 20.13
N TYR A 7 -11.67 -0.41 19.76
CA TYR A 7 -12.87 -0.01 20.53
C TYR A 7 -14.17 -0.12 19.70
N SER A 8 -14.24 -1.02 18.70
CA SER A 8 -15.53 -1.56 18.27
C SER A 8 -15.47 -3.08 18.28
N ILE A 9 -16.14 -3.62 19.30
CA ILE A 9 -16.59 -5.00 19.52
C ILE A 9 -16.48 -5.86 18.24
N SER A 10 -15.60 -6.87 18.28
CA SER A 10 -15.38 -7.96 17.30
C SER A 10 -14.24 -7.84 16.26
N CYS A 11 -13.53 -6.72 16.13
CA CYS A 11 -12.36 -6.67 15.24
C CYS A 11 -11.11 -7.28 15.92
N LYS A 12 -10.69 -8.48 15.50
CA LYS A 12 -9.40 -9.11 15.91
C LYS A 12 -8.19 -8.44 15.22
N THR A 13 -8.11 -7.11 15.23
CA THR A 13 -7.03 -6.36 14.59
C THR A 13 -6.22 -5.63 15.66
N ASN A 14 -5.04 -6.15 15.98
CA ASN A 14 -4.11 -5.55 16.94
C ASN A 14 -2.90 -4.98 16.18
N TYR A 15 -2.60 -3.70 16.42
CA TYR A 15 -1.29 -3.13 16.11
C TYR A 15 -0.40 -3.31 17.34
N ASN A 16 0.39 -4.38 17.34
CA ASN A 16 1.32 -4.69 18.43
C ASN A 16 2.74 -4.73 17.85
N ARG A 17 3.29 -3.54 17.63
CA ARG A 17 4.65 -3.34 17.12
C ARG A 17 5.34 -2.27 17.97
N ASP A 18 6.65 -2.32 18.04
CA ASP A 18 7.54 -1.44 18.81
C ASP A 18 7.82 -0.08 18.16
N TYR A 19 7.24 0.17 16.98
CA TYR A 19 7.33 1.43 16.24
C TYR A 19 5.94 2.04 16.00
N ASN A 20 5.90 3.32 15.62
CA ASN A 20 4.67 4.04 15.35
C ASN A 20 4.01 3.55 14.04
N PRO A 21 2.67 3.47 13.96
CA PRO A 21 1.93 3.27 12.71
C PRO A 21 2.41 4.12 11.52
N THR A 22 2.88 5.35 11.75
CA THR A 22 3.43 6.24 10.71
C THR A 22 4.79 5.78 10.18
N GLU A 23 5.53 4.98 10.94
CA GLU A 23 6.83 4.40 10.56
C GLU A 23 6.67 3.04 9.88
N PHE A 24 5.44 2.61 9.59
CA PHE A 24 5.18 1.34 8.93
C PHE A 24 5.47 1.43 7.43
N PHE A 25 6.62 0.89 7.03
CA PHE A 25 7.03 0.66 5.66
C PHE A 25 7.76 -0.68 5.56
N PHE A 26 7.67 -1.31 4.39
CA PHE A 26 8.62 -2.30 3.92
C PHE A 26 9.47 -1.68 2.79
N GLY A 27 10.77 -1.96 2.79
CA GLY A 27 11.72 -1.30 1.87
C GLY A 27 12.15 0.09 2.34
N TYR A 28 12.69 0.89 1.43
CA TYR A 28 13.22 2.23 1.71
C TYR A 28 12.12 3.29 1.61
N PRO A 29 11.73 4.00 2.68
CA PRO A 29 10.65 4.99 2.64
C PRO A 29 10.85 6.12 1.62
N ASN A 30 12.10 6.48 1.31
CA ASN A 30 12.47 7.47 0.28
C ASN A 30 12.43 6.94 -1.16
N SER A 31 11.79 5.79 -1.39
CA SER A 31 11.64 5.24 -2.73
C SER A 31 10.78 6.14 -3.62
N LYS A 32 11.16 6.24 -4.91
CA LYS A 32 10.39 7.01 -5.92
C LYS A 32 8.98 6.44 -6.14
N ILE A 33 8.79 5.16 -5.86
CA ILE A 33 7.51 4.45 -6.05
C ILE A 33 7.04 3.93 -4.70
N TRP A 34 5.80 4.25 -4.34
CA TRP A 34 5.12 3.67 -3.19
C TRP A 34 3.99 2.75 -3.65
N LEU A 35 4.04 1.49 -3.22
CA LEU A 35 2.94 0.54 -3.33
C LEU A 35 2.13 0.56 -2.03
N ILE A 36 0.86 0.96 -2.13
CA ILE A 36 -0.01 1.05 -0.96
C ILE A 36 -1.01 -0.11 -0.97
N GLY A 37 -0.83 -1.04 -0.04
CA GLY A 37 -1.75 -2.13 0.24
C GLY A 37 -2.90 -1.70 1.15
N VAL A 38 -3.87 -2.60 1.33
CA VAL A 38 -5.01 -2.33 2.22
C VAL A 38 -4.60 -2.56 3.68
N ASN A 39 -4.06 -3.74 3.97
CA ASN A 39 -3.59 -4.12 5.29
C ASN A 39 -2.62 -5.31 5.19
N PRO A 40 -1.77 -5.52 6.22
CA PRO A 40 -0.97 -6.72 6.35
C PRO A 40 -1.86 -7.97 6.52
N ALA A 41 -1.75 -8.91 5.60
CA ALA A 41 -2.39 -10.23 5.72
C ALA A 41 -1.54 -11.18 6.55
N GLY A 42 -2.12 -11.82 7.57
CA GLY A 42 -1.42 -12.82 8.38
C GLY A 42 -2.31 -13.50 9.42
N PRO A 43 -1.92 -14.68 9.92
CA PRO A 43 -2.65 -15.36 10.99
C PRO A 43 -2.62 -14.52 12.27
N VAL A 44 -3.72 -14.53 13.03
CA VAL A 44 -3.92 -13.69 14.25
C VAL A 44 -2.80 -13.91 15.29
N GLU A 45 -2.24 -15.12 15.34
CA GLU A 45 -1.19 -15.53 16.27
C GLU A 45 0.19 -14.92 15.99
N GLN A 46 0.44 -14.45 14.76
CA GLN A 46 1.68 -13.76 14.38
C GLN A 46 1.65 -12.25 14.69
N SER A 47 0.60 -11.78 15.37
CA SER A 47 0.46 -10.37 15.78
C SER A 47 1.45 -9.93 16.87
N GLY A 48 2.21 -10.86 17.45
CA GLY A 48 3.29 -10.56 18.39
C GLY A 48 4.67 -10.81 17.79
N ASN A 49 5.51 -9.78 17.77
CA ASN A 49 6.98 -9.86 17.69
C ASN A 49 7.66 -10.36 16.39
N HIS A 50 6.95 -10.80 15.36
CA HIS A 50 7.61 -11.36 14.16
C HIS A 50 8.20 -10.35 13.15
N PHE A 51 8.03 -9.04 13.36
CA PHE A 51 8.59 -7.99 12.50
C PHE A 51 9.53 -7.03 13.24
N VAL A 52 10.19 -7.53 14.29
CA VAL A 52 11.12 -6.79 15.17
C VAL A 52 12.58 -6.87 14.66
N GLY A 53 12.80 -7.34 13.43
CA GLY A 53 14.09 -7.24 12.74
C GLY A 53 14.05 -6.12 11.70
N ASP A 54 15.23 -5.57 11.35
CA ASP A 54 15.41 -4.53 10.32
C ASP A 54 14.37 -4.69 9.19
N LYS A 55 13.34 -3.82 9.18
CA LYS A 55 12.21 -3.88 8.23
C LYS A 55 12.71 -3.97 6.79
N LEU A 56 13.86 -3.35 6.58
CA LEU A 56 14.63 -3.36 5.37
C LEU A 56 15.24 -4.74 5.09
N ASN A 57 15.95 -5.35 6.02
CA ASN A 57 16.55 -6.68 5.86
C ASN A 57 15.49 -7.76 5.65
N HIS A 58 14.36 -7.75 6.39
CA HIS A 58 13.30 -8.74 6.17
C HIS A 58 12.66 -8.62 4.78
N PHE A 59 12.47 -7.40 4.29
CA PHE A 59 11.97 -7.15 2.93
C PHE A 59 13.04 -7.50 1.88
N ILE A 60 14.27 -7.01 2.01
CA ILE A 60 15.39 -7.27 1.09
C ILE A 60 15.71 -8.76 0.99
N HIS A 61 15.82 -9.46 2.12
CA HIS A 61 16.03 -10.91 2.11
C HIS A 61 14.84 -11.63 1.46
N GLY A 62 13.61 -11.14 1.68
CA GLY A 62 12.38 -11.58 1.01
C GLY A 62 12.42 -11.59 -0.52
N PHE A 63 13.21 -10.70 -1.13
CA PHE A 63 13.41 -10.61 -2.58
C PHE A 63 14.80 -11.05 -3.05
N SER A 64 15.71 -11.38 -2.15
CA SER A 64 17.00 -11.96 -2.51
C SER A 64 16.74 -13.37 -3.03
N LEU A 65 16.67 -13.49 -4.36
CA LEU A 65 16.37 -14.70 -5.12
C LEU A 65 17.40 -15.83 -4.94
N GLU A 66 18.46 -15.63 -4.16
CA GLU A 66 19.67 -16.40 -4.35
C GLU A 66 19.77 -17.71 -3.57
N ASN A 67 19.07 -17.99 -2.46
CA ASN A 67 19.47 -19.18 -1.68
C ASN A 67 18.44 -19.99 -0.89
N ASP A 68 17.12 -19.79 -1.00
CA ASP A 68 16.22 -20.65 -0.22
C ASP A 68 14.82 -20.88 -0.82
N LYS A 69 14.67 -22.01 -1.54
CA LYS A 69 13.42 -22.43 -2.21
C LYS A 69 12.25 -22.69 -1.26
N ASN A 70 12.48 -22.77 0.05
CA ASN A 70 11.47 -23.16 1.04
C ASN A 70 11.11 -22.08 2.08
N LYS A 71 11.72 -20.89 2.04
CA LYS A 71 11.59 -19.94 3.16
C LYS A 71 10.49 -18.88 3.02
N TYR A 72 9.84 -18.78 1.87
CA TYR A 72 8.89 -17.70 1.63
C TYR A 72 7.48 -18.20 1.34
N LYS A 73 6.66 -18.26 2.40
CA LYS A 73 5.19 -18.18 2.29
C LYS A 73 4.68 -16.72 2.35
N GLN A 74 5.58 -15.74 2.50
CA GLN A 74 5.29 -14.31 2.33
C GLN A 74 5.35 -13.84 0.85
N THR A 75 5.78 -14.69 -0.10
CA THR A 75 6.08 -14.29 -1.50
C THR A 75 4.92 -14.38 -2.50
N ASP A 76 3.72 -14.81 -2.12
CA ASP A 76 2.61 -14.86 -3.08
C ASP A 76 2.09 -13.46 -3.44
N TYR A 77 2.03 -12.53 -2.47
CA TYR A 77 1.53 -11.18 -2.75
C TYR A 77 2.46 -10.40 -3.70
N PHE A 78 3.72 -10.23 -3.33
CA PHE A 78 4.66 -9.44 -4.12
C PHE A 78 5.11 -10.18 -5.39
N GLY A 79 5.23 -11.52 -5.34
CA GLY A 79 5.56 -12.34 -6.51
C GLY A 79 4.55 -12.21 -7.66
N ARG A 80 3.29 -11.89 -7.36
CA ARG A 80 2.27 -11.63 -8.39
C ARG A 80 2.58 -10.42 -9.25
N PHE A 81 3.35 -9.45 -8.77
CA PHE A 81 3.79 -8.31 -9.57
C PHE A 81 4.78 -8.71 -10.66
N GLN A 82 5.46 -9.86 -10.57
CA GLN A 82 6.32 -10.37 -11.63
C GLN A 82 5.55 -10.56 -12.96
N LYS A 83 4.28 -10.97 -12.87
CA LYS A 83 3.39 -11.10 -14.04
C LYS A 83 2.75 -9.79 -14.49
N VAL A 84 2.79 -8.76 -13.64
CA VAL A 84 2.30 -7.42 -13.98
C VAL A 84 3.43 -6.67 -14.69
N SER A 85 4.55 -6.44 -14.00
CA SER A 85 5.74 -5.79 -14.56
C SER A 85 6.99 -6.37 -13.91
N MET A 86 7.82 -7.02 -14.73
CA MET A 86 9.13 -7.51 -14.29
C MET A 86 10.02 -6.34 -13.87
N LYS A 87 9.92 -5.19 -14.55
CA LYS A 87 10.68 -3.98 -14.22
C LYS A 87 10.33 -3.47 -12.83
N LEU A 88 9.05 -3.35 -12.50
CA LEU A 88 8.58 -2.99 -11.15
C LEU A 88 9.03 -4.02 -10.11
N PHE A 89 8.82 -5.32 -10.41
CA PHE A 89 9.18 -6.40 -9.50
C PHE A 89 10.67 -6.37 -9.11
N ASN A 90 11.54 -6.11 -10.08
CA ASN A 90 12.97 -6.02 -9.87
C ASN A 90 13.43 -4.80 -9.06
N LEU A 91 12.54 -3.87 -8.69
CA LEU A 91 12.83 -2.71 -7.85
C LEU A 91 12.40 -2.91 -6.39
N PHE A 92 11.68 -3.98 -6.05
CA PHE A 92 11.40 -4.29 -4.65
C PHE A 92 12.70 -4.54 -3.88
N GLY A 93 12.79 -3.96 -2.69
CA GLY A 93 13.97 -4.08 -1.82
C GLY A 93 15.18 -3.26 -2.28
N LYS A 94 15.09 -2.48 -3.36
CA LYS A 94 16.19 -1.64 -3.82
C LYS A 94 16.08 -0.21 -3.31
N GLU A 95 17.22 0.39 -3.01
CA GLU A 95 17.30 1.83 -2.74
C GLU A 95 16.80 2.61 -3.96
N ASN A 96 16.06 3.70 -3.71
CA ASN A 96 15.32 4.46 -4.72
C ASN A 96 14.24 3.66 -5.50
N GLY A 97 14.02 2.38 -5.18
CA GLY A 97 13.14 1.45 -5.90
C GLY A 97 11.66 1.58 -5.52
N VAL A 98 11.11 0.50 -4.94
CA VAL A 98 9.71 0.43 -4.47
C VAL A 98 9.65 0.25 -2.96
N ALA A 99 8.97 1.18 -2.28
CA ALA A 99 8.53 1.02 -0.92
C ALA A 99 7.11 0.44 -0.88
N HIS A 100 6.79 -0.31 0.16
CA HIS A 100 5.42 -0.74 0.43
C HIS A 100 4.94 -0.24 1.79
N THR A 101 3.69 0.21 1.85
CA THR A 101 3.00 0.54 3.10
C THR A 101 1.54 0.11 2.96
N ASP A 102 0.82 0.06 4.07
CA ASP A 102 -0.61 -0.29 4.07
C ASP A 102 -1.48 0.87 4.53
N LEU A 103 -2.69 0.99 4.01
CA LEU A 103 -3.67 1.95 4.51
C LEU A 103 -3.99 1.67 5.99
N VAL A 104 -4.28 0.41 6.33
CA VAL A 104 -4.59 -0.04 7.69
C VAL A 104 -3.41 -0.82 8.23
N LYS A 105 -2.82 -0.32 9.32
CA LYS A 105 -1.55 -0.87 9.82
C LYS A 105 -1.74 -2.13 10.67
N CYS A 106 -2.94 -2.35 11.20
CA CYS A 106 -3.28 -3.52 12.00
C CYS A 106 -3.37 -4.78 11.12
N PHE A 107 -2.92 -5.92 11.65
CA PHE A 107 -3.01 -7.20 10.94
C PHE A 107 -4.46 -7.69 10.84
N SER A 108 -4.79 -8.40 9.76
CA SER A 108 -5.98 -9.26 9.73
C SER A 108 -5.73 -10.54 8.90
N PRO A 109 -6.42 -11.66 9.19
CA PRO A 109 -6.33 -12.88 8.39
C PRO A 109 -6.87 -12.68 6.97
N SER A 110 -7.93 -11.90 6.83
CA SER A 110 -8.48 -11.51 5.54
C SER A 110 -9.03 -10.09 5.58
N TRP A 111 -9.01 -9.41 4.44
CA TRP A 111 -9.76 -8.18 4.21
C TRP A 111 -11.11 -8.48 3.53
N THR A 112 -11.84 -9.46 4.06
CA THR A 112 -13.17 -9.84 3.57
C THR A 112 -14.21 -9.64 4.67
N SER A 113 -15.48 -9.53 4.27
CA SER A 113 -16.63 -9.48 5.18
C SER A 113 -16.62 -10.61 6.20
N ASP A 114 -15.96 -11.73 5.89
CA ASP A 114 -15.81 -12.86 6.82
C ASP A 114 -15.02 -12.55 8.08
N SER A 115 -14.08 -11.59 8.02
CA SER A 115 -13.35 -11.09 9.19
C SER A 115 -14.18 -10.07 10.01
N PHE A 116 -15.34 -9.66 9.49
CA PHE A 116 -16.20 -8.61 10.05
C PHE A 116 -17.67 -9.05 10.17
N LYS A 117 -17.95 -10.36 10.23
CA LYS A 117 -19.31 -10.94 10.16
C LYS A 117 -20.29 -10.42 11.21
N ASP A 118 -19.78 -9.97 12.36
CA ASP A 118 -20.60 -9.60 13.51
C ASP A 118 -20.84 -8.09 13.63
N LEU A 119 -20.37 -7.29 12.66
CA LEU A 119 -20.64 -5.86 12.56
C LEU A 119 -21.52 -5.60 11.34
N ASP A 120 -22.23 -4.47 11.31
CA ASP A 120 -22.57 -3.86 10.03
C ASP A 120 -21.23 -3.53 9.34
N SER A 121 -20.73 -4.55 8.63
CA SER A 121 -19.34 -4.67 8.21
C SER A 121 -18.89 -3.47 7.39
N SER A 122 -19.85 -2.78 6.76
CA SER A 122 -19.63 -1.57 5.99
C SER A 122 -19.26 -0.36 6.86
N ILE A 123 -19.90 -0.17 8.02
CA ILE A 123 -19.69 0.97 8.91
C ILE A 123 -18.39 0.78 9.70
N ALA A 124 -18.18 -0.42 10.25
CA ALA A 124 -16.96 -0.74 10.99
C ALA A 124 -15.70 -0.58 10.12
N LEU A 125 -15.76 -1.07 8.87
CA LEU A 125 -14.66 -0.93 7.92
C LEU A 125 -14.35 0.53 7.59
N LYS A 126 -15.40 1.34 7.38
CA LYS A 126 -15.26 2.79 7.16
C LYS A 126 -14.59 3.47 8.35
N ASN A 127 -14.97 3.11 9.57
CA ASN A 127 -14.37 3.68 10.79
C ASN A 127 -12.90 3.30 10.93
N ILE A 128 -12.54 2.03 10.70
CA ILE A 128 -11.13 1.57 10.73
C ILE A 128 -10.30 2.33 9.69
N ILE A 129 -10.79 2.42 8.45
CA ILE A 129 -10.11 3.15 7.38
C ILE A 129 -9.97 4.64 7.74
N SER A 130 -11.04 5.26 8.23
CA SER A 130 -11.03 6.67 8.66
C SER A 130 -9.95 6.92 9.72
N ASN A 131 -9.88 6.06 10.74
CA ASN A 131 -8.89 6.17 11.80
C ASN A 131 -7.45 5.98 11.28
N CYS A 132 -7.24 5.08 10.34
CA CYS A 132 -5.89 4.80 9.80
C CYS A 132 -5.47 5.77 8.69
N THR A 133 -6.40 6.50 8.06
CA THR A 133 -6.10 7.47 6.99
C THR A 133 -5.12 8.54 7.46
N ASN A 134 -5.23 8.97 8.72
CA ASN A 134 -4.31 9.96 9.30
C ASN A 134 -2.86 9.46 9.34
N HIS A 135 -2.63 8.16 9.56
CA HIS A 135 -1.27 7.62 9.55
C HIS A 135 -0.66 7.66 8.15
N LEU A 136 -1.43 7.34 7.11
CA LEU A 136 -0.97 7.47 5.73
C LEU A 136 -0.74 8.94 5.34
N LYS A 137 -1.64 9.84 5.76
CA LYS A 137 -1.45 11.29 5.55
C LYS A 137 -0.18 11.79 6.23
N SER A 138 0.08 11.37 7.48
CA SER A 138 1.34 11.70 8.18
C SER A 138 2.58 11.15 7.47
N GLN A 139 2.49 9.99 6.80
CA GLN A 139 3.57 9.48 5.97
C GLN A 139 3.83 10.39 4.76
N LEU A 140 2.78 10.81 4.05
CA LEU A 140 2.89 11.75 2.91
C LEU A 140 3.40 13.13 3.32
N ASP A 141 2.99 13.60 4.51
CA ASP A 141 3.37 14.91 5.06
C ASP A 141 4.74 14.91 5.76
N SER A 142 5.37 13.74 5.96
CA SER A 142 6.60 13.63 6.73
C SER A 142 7.74 14.44 6.11
N LYS A 143 8.36 15.33 6.89
CA LYS A 143 9.51 16.14 6.45
C LYS A 143 10.77 15.31 6.21
N ASP A 144 10.86 14.15 6.83
CA ASP A 144 12.02 13.26 6.76
C ASP A 144 11.97 12.32 5.55
N LEU A 145 10.85 12.32 4.81
CA LEU A 145 10.62 11.45 3.65
C LEU A 145 10.61 12.25 2.34
N GLU A 146 11.25 11.73 1.30
CA GLU A 146 11.04 12.22 -0.07
C GLU A 146 9.62 11.87 -0.51
N PHE A 147 8.96 12.79 -1.22
CA PHE A 147 7.61 12.54 -1.73
C PHE A 147 7.67 11.59 -2.93
N PRO A 148 6.86 10.51 -2.96
CA PRO A 148 6.91 9.56 -4.07
C PRO A 148 6.46 10.20 -5.39
N LYS A 149 7.10 9.80 -6.49
CA LYS A 149 6.72 10.21 -7.85
C LYS A 149 5.56 9.36 -8.40
N ILE A 150 5.46 8.11 -7.96
CA ILE A 150 4.37 7.19 -8.32
C ILE A 150 3.79 6.56 -7.05
N ILE A 151 2.46 6.57 -6.94
CA ILE A 151 1.71 5.82 -5.93
C ILE A 151 0.85 4.76 -6.63
N ILE A 152 1.07 3.50 -6.29
CA ILE A 152 0.31 2.36 -6.79
C ILE A 152 -0.72 1.95 -5.73
N CYS A 153 -2.00 2.19 -6.00
CA CYS A 153 -3.12 1.88 -5.13
C CYS A 153 -3.58 0.43 -5.31
N HIS A 154 -3.17 -0.46 -4.41
CA HIS A 154 -3.56 -1.86 -4.45
C HIS A 154 -4.86 -2.12 -3.68
N GLY A 155 -5.98 -1.97 -4.38
CA GLY A 155 -7.33 -2.25 -3.89
C GLY A 155 -8.22 -1.02 -3.82
N ARG A 156 -9.54 -1.25 -3.88
CA ARG A 156 -10.54 -0.17 -3.89
C ARG A 156 -10.48 0.75 -2.65
N PRO A 157 -10.34 0.24 -1.41
CA PRO A 157 -10.25 1.10 -0.23
C PRO A 157 -9.09 2.09 -0.28
N VAL A 158 -7.94 1.64 -0.79
CA VAL A 158 -6.75 2.49 -0.96
C VAL A 158 -7.01 3.57 -2.01
N ALA A 159 -7.53 3.18 -3.17
CA ALA A 159 -7.87 4.12 -4.24
C ALA A 159 -8.84 5.21 -3.77
N ASP A 160 -9.88 4.84 -3.00
CA ASP A 160 -10.87 5.78 -2.46
C ASP A 160 -10.30 6.77 -1.44
N VAL A 161 -9.31 6.35 -0.64
CA VAL A 161 -8.61 7.23 0.30
C VAL A 161 -7.64 8.15 -0.44
N ILE A 162 -6.83 7.59 -1.33
CA ILE A 162 -5.87 8.36 -2.12
C ILE A 162 -6.58 9.41 -2.97
N SER A 163 -7.73 9.09 -3.61
CA SER A 163 -8.48 10.09 -4.39
C SER A 163 -9.06 11.23 -3.55
N LYS A 164 -9.13 11.10 -2.22
CA LYS A 164 -9.52 12.20 -1.31
C LYS A 164 -8.32 13.03 -0.89
N LEU A 165 -7.18 12.39 -0.69
CA LEU A 165 -5.92 13.06 -0.30
C LEU A 165 -5.26 13.75 -1.49
N ILE A 166 -5.33 13.14 -2.66
CA ILE A 166 -4.72 13.54 -3.93
C ILE A 166 -5.83 13.43 -4.99
N PRO A 167 -6.68 14.46 -5.15
CA PRO A 167 -7.85 14.37 -6.03
C PRO A 167 -7.49 14.18 -7.50
N ASN A 168 -8.32 13.40 -8.21
CA ASN A 168 -8.27 13.34 -9.67
C ASN A 168 -8.57 14.73 -10.26
N PRO A 169 -7.98 15.05 -11.42
CA PRO A 169 -8.49 16.14 -12.24
C PRO A 169 -9.98 15.92 -12.53
N VAL A 170 -10.79 16.93 -12.23
CA VAL A 170 -12.22 16.94 -12.54
C VAL A 170 -12.40 17.39 -13.98
N LEU A 171 -13.37 16.81 -14.69
CA LEU A 171 -13.79 17.33 -15.98
C LEU A 171 -14.42 18.72 -15.82
N SER A 172 -14.52 19.45 -16.93
CA SER A 172 -15.12 20.79 -17.00
C SER A 172 -16.56 20.83 -16.50
N ASP A 173 -17.27 19.70 -16.52
CA ASP A 173 -18.64 19.53 -16.03
C ASP A 173 -18.72 19.12 -14.54
N GLY A 174 -17.57 19.07 -13.85
CA GLY A 174 -17.47 18.64 -12.45
C GLY A 174 -17.55 17.14 -12.25
N SER A 175 -17.63 16.33 -13.31
CA SER A 175 -17.67 14.87 -13.20
C SER A 175 -16.26 14.28 -13.00
N SER A 176 -16.17 13.25 -12.16
CA SER A 176 -14.93 12.51 -11.96
C SER A 176 -14.81 11.40 -13.01
N ILE A 177 -13.78 11.43 -13.84
CA ILE A 177 -13.45 10.25 -14.66
C ILE A 177 -12.77 9.20 -13.76
N LYS A 178 -13.29 7.97 -13.83
CA LYS A 178 -12.65 6.79 -13.24
C LYS A 178 -11.47 6.36 -14.10
N TYR A 179 -10.30 6.94 -13.87
CA TYR A 179 -9.09 6.54 -14.56
C TYR A 179 -8.39 5.34 -13.86
N THR A 180 -7.78 4.48 -14.67
CA THR A 180 -6.81 3.47 -14.20
C THR A 180 -5.53 4.13 -13.69
N SER A 181 -5.21 5.33 -14.17
CA SER A 181 -4.17 6.19 -13.62
C SER A 181 -4.45 7.68 -13.86
N TYR A 182 -3.89 8.57 -13.04
CA TYR A 182 -3.97 10.01 -13.22
C TYR A 182 -2.78 10.72 -12.59
N ILE A 183 -2.52 11.96 -12.98
CA ILE A 183 -1.56 12.83 -12.30
C ILE A 183 -2.35 13.73 -11.35
N GLY A 184 -2.06 13.61 -10.06
CA GLY A 184 -2.63 14.46 -9.01
C GLY A 184 -1.60 15.46 -8.49
N SER A 185 -2.11 16.47 -7.78
CA SER A 185 -1.28 17.47 -7.08
C SER A 185 -1.46 17.30 -5.58
N TYR A 186 -0.36 17.31 -4.83
CA TYR A 186 -0.35 17.21 -3.37
C TYR A 186 0.49 18.33 -2.76
N LYS A 187 -0.08 19.06 -1.81
CA LYS A 187 0.63 20.11 -1.10
C LYS A 187 1.25 19.56 0.18
N LYS A 188 2.58 19.61 0.27
CA LYS A 188 3.35 19.19 1.44
C LYS A 188 4.14 20.40 1.96
N GLY A 189 3.69 20.95 3.09
CA GLY A 189 4.21 22.23 3.58
C GLY A 189 3.89 23.36 2.59
N GLU A 190 4.92 24.04 2.11
CA GLU A 190 4.79 25.13 1.13
C GLU A 190 4.94 24.66 -0.33
N GLU A 191 5.35 23.41 -0.54
CA GLU A 191 5.64 22.85 -1.86
C GLU A 191 4.45 22.07 -2.43
N ASN A 192 4.28 22.14 -3.75
CA ASN A 192 3.30 21.35 -4.49
C ASN A 192 4.01 20.27 -5.31
N TYR A 193 3.58 19.03 -5.12
CA TYR A 193 4.13 17.86 -5.78
C TYR A 193 3.13 17.32 -6.80
N ASN A 194 3.60 17.02 -8.00
CA ASN A 194 2.85 16.23 -8.97
C ASN A 194 3.21 14.76 -8.77
N VAL A 195 2.19 13.91 -8.71
CA VAL A 195 2.37 12.48 -8.47
C VAL A 195 1.44 11.68 -9.36
N ILE A 196 1.98 10.61 -9.92
CA ILE A 196 1.23 9.67 -10.74
C ILE A 196 0.57 8.66 -9.81
N ILE A 197 -0.75 8.57 -9.88
CA ILE A 197 -1.54 7.60 -9.14
C ILE A 197 -1.98 6.50 -10.08
N ILE A 198 -1.77 5.24 -9.71
CA ILE A 198 -2.15 4.06 -10.51
C ILE A 198 -3.07 3.17 -9.68
N ASN A 199 -4.29 2.96 -10.15
CA ASN A 199 -5.32 2.14 -9.51
C ASN A 199 -5.28 0.71 -10.06
N THR A 200 -4.64 -0.22 -9.34
CA THR A 200 -4.49 -1.61 -9.83
C THR A 200 -5.70 -2.49 -9.57
N GLY A 201 -6.59 -2.07 -8.66
CA GLY A 201 -7.54 -2.99 -8.04
C GLY A 201 -6.82 -4.11 -7.27
N MET A 202 -7.49 -5.24 -7.07
CA MET A 202 -6.90 -6.42 -6.44
C MET A 202 -6.21 -7.28 -7.51
N ILE A 203 -4.87 -7.26 -7.57
CA ILE A 203 -4.09 -7.89 -8.67
C ILE A 203 -4.39 -9.38 -8.84
N HIS A 204 -4.70 -10.07 -7.74
CA HIS A 204 -5.05 -11.48 -7.76
C HIS A 204 -6.38 -11.81 -8.44
N ARG A 205 -7.23 -10.80 -8.65
CA ARG A 205 -8.51 -10.94 -9.37
C ARG A 205 -8.38 -10.59 -10.85
N LEU A 206 -7.21 -10.11 -11.28
CA LEU A 206 -6.96 -9.78 -12.68
C LEU A 206 -6.59 -11.05 -13.45
N ASP A 207 -7.15 -11.19 -14.64
CA ASP A 207 -6.66 -12.13 -15.63
C ASP A 207 -5.29 -11.68 -16.18
N ASP A 208 -4.63 -12.54 -16.96
CA ASP A 208 -3.28 -12.26 -17.45
C ASP A 208 -3.22 -11.13 -18.49
N TYR A 209 -4.31 -10.91 -19.24
CA TYR A 209 -4.40 -9.79 -20.17
C TYR A 209 -4.47 -8.45 -19.43
N ALA A 210 -5.31 -8.34 -18.41
CA ALA A 210 -5.43 -7.17 -17.55
C ALA A 210 -4.12 -6.89 -16.80
N LYS A 211 -3.43 -7.93 -16.31
CA LYS A 211 -2.08 -7.78 -15.71
C LYS A 211 -1.08 -7.22 -16.71
N SER A 212 -1.04 -7.74 -17.93
CA SER A 212 -0.12 -7.26 -18.97
C SER A 212 -0.38 -5.79 -19.34
N ARG A 213 -1.65 -5.40 -19.50
CA ARG A 213 -2.02 -4.01 -19.78
C ARG A 213 -1.62 -3.08 -18.64
N LEU A 214 -1.92 -3.46 -17.40
CA LEU A 214 -1.52 -2.71 -16.21
C LEU A 214 0.01 -2.57 -16.11
N GLY A 215 0.73 -3.65 -16.43
CA GLY A 215 2.19 -3.65 -16.52
C GLY A 215 2.75 -2.57 -17.43
N LYS A 216 2.23 -2.52 -18.67
CA LYS A 216 2.63 -1.50 -19.66
C LYS A 216 2.33 -0.09 -19.19
N GLU A 217 1.19 0.12 -18.54
CA GLU A 217 0.82 1.43 -17.97
C GLU A 217 1.79 1.84 -16.85
N ILE A 218 2.13 0.93 -15.94
CA ILE A 218 3.12 1.17 -14.88
C ILE A 218 4.49 1.48 -15.49
N GLU A 219 4.95 0.68 -16.44
CA GLU A 219 6.27 0.85 -17.06
C GLU A 219 6.39 2.17 -17.81
N LEU A 220 5.34 2.60 -18.53
CA LEU A 220 5.27 3.90 -19.20
C LEU A 220 5.56 5.07 -18.24
N TYR A 221 5.02 5.02 -17.03
CA TYR A 221 5.27 6.06 -16.02
C TYR A 221 6.62 5.90 -15.33
N MET A 222 7.07 4.66 -15.12
CA MET A 222 8.40 4.39 -14.59
C MET A 222 9.50 4.96 -15.51
N ASP A 223 9.31 4.90 -16.83
CA ASP A 223 10.23 5.44 -17.83
C ASP A 223 10.33 6.98 -17.80
N GLN A 224 9.41 7.67 -17.11
CA GLN A 224 9.46 9.13 -16.96
C GLN A 224 10.22 9.59 -15.72
N ILE A 225 10.49 8.68 -14.78
CA ILE A 225 11.07 9.00 -13.46
C ILE A 225 12.45 8.36 -13.20
N TYR A 226 12.89 7.50 -14.12
CA TYR A 226 14.21 6.85 -14.16
C TYR A 226 14.92 7.21 -15.45
#